data_AF-A0AAE0FI08-F1
#
_entry.id   AF-A0AAE0FI08-F1
#
_cell.length_a   1.000
_cell.length_b   1.000
_cell.length_c   1.000
_cell.angle_alpha   90.00
_cell.angle_beta   90.00
_cell.angle_gamma   90.00
#
_symmetry.space_group_name_H-M   'P 1'
#
loop_
_entity.id
_entity.type
_entity.pdbx_description
1 polymer ?
#
loop_
_entity_poly.entity_id
_entity_poly.type
_entity_poly.pdbx_seq_one_letter_code
_entity_poly.pdbx_strand_id
1 'polypeptide(L)'
;MYSSKLQKTVAVSTADGELVALSETARDIKHVLSDGLECANQCGAPHFVCHECLEGYTTQEANDRPERVCCPFAKLKDGSCNSVPYTDAELAHMLSQDAFDRYFAHRLKHKEAQLATEFEKENEKRVSAQPALAIAALDDGGHLLDGA
;
A
#
# COMPACT_ATOMS: atom_id res chain seq x y z
N MET A 1 15.33 -32.68 24.13
CA MET A 1 14.28 -31.73 23.70
C MET A 1 14.99 -30.59 23.00
N TYR A 2 14.95 -30.55 21.66
CA TYR A 2 15.61 -29.50 20.88
C TYR A 2 14.83 -28.20 21.09
N SER A 3 15.48 -27.23 21.74
CA SER A 3 14.98 -25.86 21.84
C SER A 3 15.16 -25.22 20.47
N SER A 4 14.07 -25.21 19.69
CA SER A 4 14.01 -24.50 18.41
C SER A 4 14.13 -23.00 18.69
N LYS A 5 15.35 -22.47 18.59
CA LYS A 5 15.57 -21.02 18.53
C LYS A 5 14.82 -20.52 17.30
N LEU A 6 13.73 -19.78 17.51
CA LEU A 6 13.08 -19.00 16.47
C LEU A 6 14.14 -18.04 15.91
N GLN A 7 14.65 -18.35 14.72
CA GLN A 7 15.54 -17.46 13.99
C GLN A 7 14.70 -16.29 13.50
N LYS A 8 14.80 -15.14 14.16
CA LYS A 8 14.18 -13.89 13.70
C LYS A 8 15.08 -13.28 12.63
N THR A 9 14.52 -12.98 11.47
CA THR A 9 15.23 -12.25 10.41
C THR A 9 14.92 -10.76 10.58
N VAL A 10 15.97 -9.95 10.67
CA VAL A 10 15.86 -8.50 10.93
C VAL A 10 16.25 -7.74 9.67
N ALA A 11 15.42 -6.77 9.26
CA ALA A 11 15.80 -5.79 8.23
C ALA A 11 16.41 -4.58 8.91
N VAL A 12 17.56 -4.14 8.39
CA VAL A 12 18.24 -2.91 8.83
C VAL A 12 18.45 -2.00 7.63
N SER A 13 18.17 -0.71 7.81
CA SER A 13 18.47 0.33 6.83
C SER A 13 19.94 0.74 6.96
N THR A 14 20.70 0.64 5.87
CA THR A 14 22.07 1.18 5.81
C THR A 14 22.05 2.71 5.67
N ALA A 15 23.21 3.35 5.83
CA ALA A 15 23.35 4.81 5.68
C ALA A 15 22.89 5.33 4.30
N ASP A 16 22.80 4.44 3.31
CA ASP A 16 22.35 4.72 1.94
C ASP A 16 20.86 4.41 1.72
N GLY A 17 20.12 4.04 2.78
CA GLY A 17 18.69 3.70 2.73
C GLY A 17 18.40 2.27 2.24
N GLU A 18 19.42 1.44 2.03
CA GLU A 18 19.25 0.07 1.54
C GLU A 18 18.87 -0.87 2.69
N LEU A 19 17.81 -1.66 2.50
CA LEU A 19 17.35 -2.63 3.49
C LEU A 19 18.05 -3.98 3.29
N VAL A 20 18.83 -4.40 4.28
CA VAL A 20 19.59 -5.65 4.22
C VAL A 20 19.02 -6.64 5.23
N ALA A 21 18.74 -7.87 4.79
CA ALA A 21 18.33 -8.99 5.64
C ALA A 21 19.55 -9.51 6.41
N LEU A 22 19.53 -9.40 7.75
CA LEU A 22 20.64 -9.89 8.58
C LEU A 22 20.32 -11.27 9.16
N SER A 23 21.14 -12.26 8.78
CA SER A 23 21.24 -13.56 9.46
C SER A 23 22.43 -13.53 10.45
N GLU A 24 22.14 -13.38 11.75
CA GLU A 24 22.97 -13.60 12.96
C GLU A 24 24.48 -13.18 13.03
N THR A 25 25.14 -12.60 12.02
CA THR A 25 26.61 -12.33 12.07
C THR A 25 27.06 -10.86 12.05
N ALA A 26 26.16 -9.88 12.05
CA ALA A 26 26.54 -8.47 12.02
C ALA A 26 26.75 -7.89 13.44
N ARG A 27 27.98 -7.99 13.94
CA ARG A 27 28.50 -7.17 15.05
C ARG A 27 28.71 -5.74 14.54
N ASP A 28 27.67 -4.90 14.64
CA ASP A 28 27.73 -3.43 14.79
C ASP A 28 26.36 -2.78 14.55
N ILE A 29 25.29 -3.34 15.13
CA ILE A 29 23.94 -2.76 15.05
C ILE A 29 23.71 -1.88 16.29
N LYS A 30 23.69 -0.56 16.09
CA LYS A 30 23.45 0.47 17.13
C LYS A 30 21.98 0.72 17.45
N HIS A 31 21.04 -0.08 16.93
CA HIS A 31 19.62 0.09 17.24
C HIS A 31 19.23 -0.78 18.43
N VAL A 32 18.73 -0.14 19.48
CA VAL A 32 18.13 -0.83 20.61
C VAL A 32 16.83 -1.49 20.10
N LEU A 33 16.84 -2.81 19.99
CA LEU A 33 15.75 -3.64 19.43
C LEU A 33 14.54 -3.75 20.40
N SER A 34 14.21 -2.72 21.17
CA SER A 34 13.10 -2.79 22.14
C SER A 34 11.74 -2.72 21.47
N ASP A 35 11.61 -1.93 20.39
CA ASP A 35 10.32 -1.62 19.77
C ASP A 35 10.39 -1.71 18.23
N GLY A 36 9.42 -2.43 17.65
CA GLY A 36 9.33 -2.67 16.21
C GLY A 36 8.04 -3.40 15.83
N LEU A 37 7.86 -3.62 14.54
CA LEU A 37 6.70 -4.28 13.99
C LEU A 37 7.11 -5.61 13.34
N GLU A 38 6.31 -6.65 13.56
CA GLU A 38 6.50 -7.98 12.95
C GLU A 38 5.55 -8.16 11.75
N CYS A 39 6.00 -8.83 10.69
CA CYS A 39 5.08 -9.26 9.63
C CYS A 39 4.04 -10.23 10.21
N ALA A 40 2.79 -10.16 9.74
CA ALA A 40 1.79 -11.16 10.10
C ALA A 40 2.30 -12.57 9.74
N ASN A 41 2.02 -13.57 10.60
CA ASN A 41 2.53 -14.96 10.63
C ASN A 41 2.37 -15.83 9.35
N GLN A 42 2.14 -15.25 8.19
CA GLN A 42 2.12 -15.95 6.89
C GLN A 42 3.53 -16.13 6.30
N CYS A 43 4.54 -15.56 6.96
CA CYS A 43 5.96 -15.73 6.69
C CYS A 43 6.44 -17.05 7.33
N GLY A 44 7.29 -17.86 6.66
CA GLY A 44 7.86 -19.08 7.26
C GLY A 44 8.71 -18.83 8.52
N ALA A 45 9.18 -17.58 8.68
CA ALA A 45 9.70 -17.01 9.92
C ALA A 45 9.20 -15.56 10.03
N PRO A 46 8.82 -15.07 11.22
CA PRO A 46 8.35 -13.69 11.39
C PRO A 46 9.50 -12.71 11.16
N HIS A 47 9.32 -11.83 10.18
CA HIS A 47 10.23 -10.72 9.90
C HIS A 47 10.00 -9.59 10.90
N PHE A 48 11.07 -9.08 11.48
CA PHE A 48 11.02 -7.95 12.41
C PHE A 48 11.68 -6.71 11.80
N VAL A 49 11.04 -5.56 11.97
CA VAL A 49 11.56 -4.26 11.56
C VAL A 49 11.48 -3.31 12.75
N CYS A 50 12.61 -2.72 13.17
CA CYS A 50 12.60 -1.74 14.25
C CYS A 50 11.92 -0.43 13.81
N HIS A 51 11.49 0.40 14.77
CA HIS A 51 10.77 1.63 14.46
C HIS A 51 11.54 2.57 13.50
N GLU A 52 12.84 2.77 13.71
CA GLU A 52 13.65 3.67 12.87
C GLU A 52 13.73 3.19 11.42
N CYS A 53 13.93 1.88 11.22
CA CYS A 53 13.95 1.29 9.89
C CYS A 53 12.57 1.32 9.24
N LEU A 54 11.51 1.11 10.03
CA LEU A 54 10.14 1.17 9.55
C LEU A 54 9.76 2.59 9.13
N GLU A 55 10.22 3.62 9.84
CA GLU A 55 9.98 5.03 9.52
C GLU A 55 10.66 5.46 8.22
N GLY A 56 11.95 5.13 8.07
CA GLY A 56 12.69 5.35 6.82
C GLY A 56 12.04 4.65 5.63
N TYR A 57 11.70 3.36 5.82
CA TYR A 57 11.04 2.57 4.79
C TYR A 57 9.65 3.12 4.43
N THR A 58 8.82 3.47 5.43
CA THR A 58 7.47 4.02 5.18
C THR A 58 7.53 5.34 4.44
N THR A 59 8.51 6.18 4.76
CA THR A 59 8.73 7.46 4.05
C THR A 59 9.12 7.24 2.59
N GLN A 60 9.93 6.23 2.30
CA GLN A 60 10.31 5.86 0.94
C GLN A 60 9.13 5.25 0.18
N GLU A 61 8.45 4.25 0.78
CA GLU A 61 7.28 3.58 0.19
C GLU A 61 6.15 4.54 -0.11
N ALA A 62 5.92 5.52 0.77
CA ALA A 62 4.89 6.52 0.54
C ALA A 62 5.10 7.14 -0.84
N ASN A 63 6.30 7.58 -1.20
CA ASN A 63 6.54 8.21 -2.50
C ASN A 63 6.36 7.27 -3.70
N ASP A 64 6.70 5.99 -3.53
CA ASP A 64 6.76 5.03 -4.63
C ASP A 64 5.44 4.29 -4.89
N ARG A 65 4.57 4.15 -3.88
CA ARG A 65 3.35 3.33 -3.98
C ARG A 65 2.12 3.99 -3.34
N PRO A 66 0.95 3.92 -4.01
CA PRO A 66 -0.32 4.42 -3.45
C PRO A 66 -0.96 3.43 -2.44
N GLU A 67 -0.42 2.23 -2.34
CA GLU A 67 -0.96 1.13 -1.54
C GLU A 67 -0.49 1.21 -0.08
N ARG A 68 -1.02 0.30 0.76
CA ARG A 68 -0.55 0.19 2.15
C ARG A 68 0.88 -0.34 2.19
N VAL A 69 1.62 0.04 3.23
CA VAL A 69 3.00 -0.38 3.44
C VAL A 69 3.02 -1.89 3.71
N CYS A 70 3.72 -2.64 2.87
CA CYS A 70 3.96 -4.06 3.06
C CYS A 70 5.21 -4.30 3.90
N CYS A 71 5.41 -5.53 4.37
CA CYS A 71 6.69 -5.92 4.98
C CYS A 71 7.86 -5.61 4.02
N PRO A 72 8.96 -4.99 4.50
CA PRO A 72 10.13 -4.69 3.66
C PRO A 72 10.71 -5.92 2.94
N PHE A 73 10.60 -7.09 3.56
CA PHE A 73 11.04 -8.36 2.99
C PHE A 73 10.20 -8.82 1.79
N ALA A 74 9.01 -8.23 1.56
CA ALA A 74 8.22 -8.50 0.37
C ALA A 74 8.90 -8.01 -0.92
N LYS A 75 9.86 -7.08 -0.81
CA LYS A 75 10.60 -6.50 -1.94
C LYS A 75 11.92 -7.18 -2.24
N LEU A 76 12.38 -8.09 -1.38
CA LEU A 76 13.59 -8.85 -1.65
C LEU A 76 13.35 -9.76 -2.87
N LYS A 77 14.40 -10.03 -3.65
CA LYS A 77 14.32 -10.72 -4.95
C LYS A 77 13.70 -12.12 -4.89
N ASP A 78 13.68 -12.72 -3.72
CA ASP A 78 13.08 -14.01 -3.41
C ASP A 78 11.55 -13.91 -3.17
N GLY A 79 10.99 -12.71 -3.02
CA GLY A 79 9.56 -12.51 -2.76
C GLY A 79 9.09 -13.26 -1.50
N SER A 80 9.99 -13.45 -0.54
CA SER A 80 9.82 -14.44 0.53
C SER A 80 8.77 -14.05 1.56
N CYS A 81 8.30 -12.80 1.54
CA CYS A 81 7.24 -12.32 2.42
C CYS A 81 5.95 -12.01 1.65
N ASN A 82 4.94 -12.84 1.88
CA ASN A 82 3.57 -12.64 1.39
C ASN A 82 2.63 -12.18 2.52
N SER A 83 3.17 -11.51 3.56
CA SER A 83 2.33 -11.03 4.65
C SER A 83 1.35 -9.97 4.13
N VAL A 84 0.18 -9.89 4.77
CA VAL A 84 -0.72 -8.76 4.54
C VAL A 84 -0.02 -7.43 4.83
N PRO A 85 -0.38 -6.33 4.14
CA PRO A 85 0.14 -5.01 4.45
C PRO A 85 -0.18 -4.61 5.89
N TYR A 86 0.68 -3.79 6.48
CA TYR A 86 0.46 -3.23 7.79
C TYR A 86 -0.81 -2.36 7.80
N THR A 87 -1.54 -2.41 8.90
CA THR A 87 -2.70 -1.57 9.13
C THR A 87 -2.30 -0.16 9.53
N ASP A 88 -3.20 0.80 9.31
CA ASP A 88 -2.97 2.19 9.70
C ASP A 88 -2.80 2.33 11.21
N ALA A 89 -3.48 1.49 12.00
CA ALA A 89 -3.35 1.48 13.45
C ALA A 89 -1.97 0.99 13.90
N GLU A 90 -1.46 -0.08 13.27
CA GLU A 90 -0.09 -0.58 13.54
C GLU A 90 0.95 0.48 13.20
N LEU A 91 0.83 1.13 12.05
CA LEU A 91 1.76 2.20 11.65
C LEU A 91 1.64 3.42 12.56
N ALA A 92 0.44 3.85 12.94
CA ALA A 92 0.23 4.97 13.85
C ALA A 92 0.83 4.74 15.24
N HIS A 93 0.85 3.49 15.70
CA HIS A 93 1.47 3.14 16.99
C HIS A 93 3.00 3.05 16.92
N MET A 94 3.56 2.73 15.75
CA MET A 94 4.99 2.47 15.60
C MET A 94 5.80 3.65 15.06
N LEU A 95 5.17 4.51 14.27
CA LEU A 95 5.84 5.65 13.64
C LEU A 95 5.77 6.90 14.51
N SER A 96 6.72 7.81 14.29
CA SER A 96 6.56 9.18 14.78
C SER A 96 5.28 9.82 14.19
N GLN A 97 4.68 10.76 14.93
CA GLN A 97 3.48 11.46 14.47
C GLN A 97 3.71 12.13 13.10
N ASP A 98 4.86 12.78 12.92
CA ASP A 98 5.22 13.44 11.66
C ASP A 98 5.36 12.45 10.50
N ALA A 99 5.99 11.30 10.73
CA ALA A 99 6.11 10.27 9.70
C ALA A 99 4.75 9.64 9.33
N PHE A 100 3.91 9.36 10.33
CA PHE A 100 2.57 8.84 10.09
C PHE A 100 1.69 9.85 9.35
N ASP A 101 1.74 11.13 9.72
CA ASP A 101 0.97 12.18 9.04
C ASP A 101 1.37 12.32 7.57
N ARG A 102 2.67 12.27 7.26
CA ARG A 102 3.18 12.27 5.88
C ARG A 102 2.69 11.05 5.09
N TYR A 103 2.80 9.86 5.68
CA TYR A 103 2.29 8.63 5.09
C TYR A 103 0.79 8.73 4.78
N PHE A 104 0.01 9.16 5.77
CA PHE A 104 -1.44 9.23 5.67
C PHE A 104 -1.89 10.28 4.67
N ALA A 105 -1.29 11.47 4.67
CA ALA A 105 -1.57 12.53 3.72
C ALA A 105 -1.28 12.09 2.27
N HIS A 106 -0.17 11.40 2.05
CA HIS A 106 0.15 10.87 0.72
C HIS A 106 -0.88 9.83 0.26
N ARG A 107 -1.25 8.90 1.13
CA ARG A 107 -2.24 7.87 0.80
C ARG A 107 -3.62 8.45 0.55
N LEU A 108 -4.03 9.47 1.31
CA LEU A 108 -5.28 10.19 1.11
C LEU A 108 -5.31 10.85 -0.27
N LYS A 109 -4.25 11.58 -0.63
CA LYS A 109 -4.11 12.21 -1.95
C LYS A 109 -4.26 11.21 -3.10
N HIS A 110 -3.68 10.01 -2.98
CA HIS A 110 -3.85 8.96 -3.99
C HIS A 110 -5.28 8.44 -4.07
N LYS A 111 -5.95 8.27 -2.93
CA LYS A 111 -7.36 7.85 -2.90
C LYS A 111 -8.28 8.89 -3.52
N GLU A 112 -8.04 10.16 -3.26
CA GLU A 112 -8.77 11.27 -3.90
C GLU A 112 -8.59 11.27 -5.42
N ALA A 113 -7.35 11.09 -5.90
CA ALA A 113 -7.06 11.01 -7.33
C ALA A 113 -7.73 9.80 -8.01
N GLN A 114 -7.77 8.65 -7.33
CA GLN A 114 -8.49 7.45 -7.80
C GLN A 114 -9.99 7.73 -7.94
N LEU A 115 -10.61 8.29 -6.90
CA LEU A 115 -12.04 8.61 -6.90
C LEU A 115 -12.40 9.66 -7.96
N ALA A 116 -11.56 10.69 -8.14
CA ALA A 116 -11.76 11.68 -9.21
C ALA A 116 -11.74 11.02 -10.60
N THR A 117 -10.78 10.12 -10.82
CA THR A 117 -10.67 9.37 -12.09
C THR A 117 -11.88 8.46 -12.33
N GLU A 118 -12.36 7.78 -11.27
CA GLU A 118 -13.55 6.93 -11.35
C GLU A 118 -14.81 7.74 -11.66
N PHE A 119 -14.96 8.89 -11.02
CA PHE A 119 -16.06 9.81 -11.24
C PHE A 119 -16.09 10.36 -12.67
N GLU A 120 -14.93 10.77 -13.20
CA GLU A 120 -14.80 11.23 -14.59
C GLU A 120 -15.21 10.13 -15.59
N LYS A 121 -14.75 8.90 -15.37
CA LYS A 121 -15.13 7.74 -16.20
C LYS A 121 -16.63 7.44 -16.15
N GLU A 122 -17.25 7.55 -14.98
CA GLU A 122 -18.69 7.36 -14.84
C GLU A 122 -19.46 8.48 -15.55
N ASN A 123 -19.02 9.72 -15.40
CA ASN A 123 -19.64 10.86 -16.06
C ASN A 123 -19.53 10.77 -17.59
N GLU A 124 -18.39 10.35 -18.12
CA GLU A 124 -18.20 10.13 -19.55
C GLU A 124 -19.14 9.05 -20.10
N LYS A 125 -19.33 7.94 -19.36
CA LYS A 125 -20.31 6.90 -19.73
C LYS A 125 -21.74 7.43 -19.75
N ARG A 126 -22.11 8.29 -18.79
CA ARG A 126 -23.44 8.90 -18.72
C ARG A 126 -23.67 9.86 -19.89
N VAL A 127 -22.71 10.74 -20.17
CA VAL A 127 -22.81 11.72 -21.27
C VAL A 127 -22.87 11.02 -22.63
N SER A 128 -22.06 9.97 -22.84
CA SER A 128 -22.07 9.20 -24.09
C SER A 128 -23.35 8.36 -24.30
N ALA A 129 -24.05 7.96 -23.23
CA ALA A 129 -25.32 7.24 -23.34
C ALA A 129 -26.54 8.13 -23.65
N GLN A 130 -26.50 9.42 -23.29
CA GLN A 130 -27.61 10.36 -23.53
C GLN A 130 -27.97 10.60 -25.01
N PRO A 131 -27.03 10.79 -25.96
CA PRO A 131 -27.39 10.99 -27.36
C PRO A 131 -28.03 9.75 -28.00
N ALA A 132 -27.67 8.54 -27.57
CA ALA A 132 -28.31 7.31 -28.06
C ALA A 132 -29.79 7.20 -27.66
N LEU A 133 -30.13 7.62 -26.43
CA LEU A 133 -31.51 7.65 -25.95
C LEU A 133 -32.33 8.77 -26.60
N ALA A 134 -31.71 9.92 -26.88
CA ALA A 134 -32.38 11.03 -27.55
C ALA A 134 -32.70 10.74 -29.02
N ILE A 135 -31.83 10.02 -29.74
CA ILE A 135 -32.06 9.64 -31.15
C ILE A 135 -33.16 8.57 -31.25
N ALA A 136 -33.17 7.56 -30.37
CA ALA A 136 -34.23 6.55 -30.35
C ALA A 136 -35.62 7.15 -30.07
N ALA A 137 -35.70 8.17 -29.21
CA ALA A 137 -36.96 8.87 -28.92
C ALA A 137 -37.48 9.73 -30.09
N LEU A 138 -36.63 10.10 -31.05
CA LEU A 138 -37.03 10.84 -32.25
C LEU A 138 -37.51 9.94 -33.39
N ASP A 139 -37.03 8.69 -33.47
CA ASP A 139 -37.47 7.71 -34.47
C ASP A 139 -38.88 7.14 -34.18
N ASP A 140 -39.26 6.99 -32.90
CA ASP A 140 -40.59 6.47 -32.52
C ASP A 140 -41.73 7.50 -32.67
N GLY A 141 -41.40 8.80 -32.85
CA GLY A 141 -42.38 9.89 -32.95
C GLY A 141 -42.82 10.27 -34.38
N GLY A 142 -42.25 9.64 -35.41
CA GLY A 142 -42.33 10.12 -36.80
C GLY A 142 -43.49 9.57 -37.67
N HIS A 143 -44.38 8.73 -37.14
CA HIS A 143 -45.35 8.01 -37.99
C HIS A 143 -46.81 8.20 -37.53
N LEU A 144 -47.36 9.41 -37.67
CA LEU A 144 -48.80 9.62 -37.41
C LEU A 144 -49.52 10.68 -38.26
N LEU A 145 -48.98 11.10 -39.40
CA LEU A 145 -49.72 11.96 -40.33
C LEU A 145 -49.42 11.61 -41.79
N ASP A 146 -50.11 10.59 -42.31
CA ASP A 146 -50.38 10.50 -43.75
C ASP A 146 -51.74 9.81 -43.98
N GLY A 147 -52.66 10.55 -44.60
CA GLY A 147 -53.78 9.99 -45.36
C GLY A 147 -55.17 10.08 -44.73
N ALA A 148 -55.76 11.28 -44.74
CA ALA A 148 -57.21 11.47 -44.80
C ALA A 148 -57.56 12.34 -46.02
#